data_AF-A0A392THL9-F1
#
_entry.id   AF-A0A392THL9-F1
#
_cell.length_a   1.000
_cell.length_b   1.000
_cell.length_c   1.000
_cell.angle_alpha   90.00
_cell.angle_beta   90.00
_cell.angle_gamma   90.00
#
_symmetry.space_group_name_H-M   'P 1'
#
loop_
_entity.id
_entity.type
_entity.pdbx_description
1 polymer ?
#
loop_
_entity_poly.entity_id
_entity_poly.type
_entity_poly.pdbx_seq_one_letter_code
_entity_poly.pdbx_strand_id
1 'polypeptide(L)' 'MSSLMARELDLIEEFRDLSLVCDVTPKSVKLGMSKFTNPFLEEIKECQKRDQKLIEKVVHVNEGKEVDFGVDENGV' A
#
# COMPACT_ATOMS: atom_id res chain seq x y z
N MET A 1 -0.68 11.89 -14.53
CA MET A 1 -0.77 12.42 -13.15
C MET A 1 0.25 13.53 -12.97
N SER A 2 0.06 14.47 -12.04
CA SER A 2 1.06 15.52 -11.76
C SER A 2 2.22 14.93 -10.96
N SER A 3 3.43 15.49 -11.07
CA SER A 3 4.60 14.99 -10.32
C SER A 3 4.43 15.11 -8.80
N LEU A 4 3.53 15.98 -8.35
CA LEU A 4 3.23 16.21 -6.94
C LEU A 4 2.30 15.12 -6.38
N MET A 5 1.36 14.64 -7.19
CA MET A 5 0.47 13.53 -6.81
C MET A 5 1.21 12.19 -6.72
N ALA A 6 2.11 11.91 -7.67
CA ALA A 6 2.93 10.68 -7.65
C ALA A 6 3.78 10.62 -6.36
N ARG A 7 4.43 11.73 -6.00
CA ARG A 7 5.21 11.83 -4.74
C ARG A 7 4.38 11.64 -3.49
N GLU A 8 3.14 12.12 -3.48
CA GLU A 8 2.25 11.96 -2.34
C GLU A 8 1.85 10.50 -2.14
N LEU A 9 1.54 9.79 -3.24
CA LEU A 9 1.22 8.36 -3.23
C LEU A 9 2.41 7.50 -2.79
N ASP A 10 3.62 7.79 -3.29
CA ASP A 10 4.85 7.11 -2.88
C ASP A 10 5.08 7.21 -1.37
N LEU A 11 4.91 8.41 -0.81
CA LEU A 11 5.05 8.65 0.63
C LEU A 11 3.94 7.94 1.43
N ILE A 12 2.70 7.99 0.96
CA ILE A 12 1.59 7.29 1.60
C ILE A 12 1.90 5.79 1.67
N GLU A 13 2.36 5.18 0.58
CA GLU A 13 2.72 3.78 0.55
C GLU A 13 3.90 3.43 1.46
N GLU A 14 4.95 4.26 1.49
CA GLU A 14 6.10 4.06 2.37
C GLU A 14 5.72 4.06 3.85
N PHE A 15 4.70 4.88 4.20
CA PHE A 15 4.20 5.06 5.55
C PHE A 15 2.92 4.26 5.87
N ARG A 16 2.32 3.52 4.92
CA ARG A 16 1.09 2.73 5.15
C ARG A 16 1.25 1.75 6.31
N ASP A 17 2.42 1.14 6.41
CA ASP A 17 2.74 0.14 7.44
C ASP A 17 3.46 0.73 8.65
N LEU A 18 3.54 2.06 8.74
CA LEU A 18 4.23 2.75 9.82
C LEU A 18 3.25 3.14 10.94
N SER A 19 3.46 2.57 12.12
CA SER A 19 2.80 3.02 13.34
C SER A 19 3.73 3.92 14.15
N LEU A 20 3.22 5.11 14.50
CA LEU A 20 3.84 5.95 15.50
C LEU A 20 3.45 5.42 16.89
N VAL A 21 4.45 5.16 17.72
CA VAL A 21 4.29 4.72 19.11
C VAL A 21 4.67 5.87 20.03
N CYS A 22 3.83 6.15 21.01
CA CYS A 22 4.06 7.21 22.01
C CYS A 22 3.91 6.63 23.41
N ASP A 23 5.02 6.60 24.15
CA ASP A 23 5.08 6.21 25.55
C ASP A 23 5.18 7.45 26.42
N VAL A 24 4.15 7.69 27.23
CA VAL A 24 4.08 8.84 28.13
C VAL A 24 4.31 8.39 29.56
N THR A 25 5.27 9.04 30.23
CA THR A 25 5.48 8.92 31.67
C THR A 25 5.22 10.28 32.32
N PRO A 26 5.00 10.35 33.66
CA PRO A 26 4.79 11.62 34.34
C PRO A 26 5.94 12.64 34.19
N LYS A 27 7.13 12.19 33.76
CA LYS A 27 8.34 13.03 33.64
C LYS A 27 8.86 13.17 32.21
N SER A 28 8.36 12.39 31.25
CA SER A 28 8.86 12.41 29.88
C SER A 28 7.91 11.75 28.89
N VAL A 29 8.13 12.05 27.60
CA VAL A 29 7.48 11.38 26.47
C VAL A 29 8.56 10.72 25.62
N LYS A 30 8.32 9.49 25.18
CA LYS A 30 9.15 8.76 24.22
C LYS A 30 8.33 8.51 22.97
N LEU A 31 8.86 8.92 21.82
CA LEU A 31 8.27 8.64 20.52
C LEU A 31 9.13 7.58 19.80
N GLY A 32 8.47 6.61 19.19
CA GLY A 32 9.09 5.56 18.40
C GLY A 32 8.33 5.34 17.10
N MET A 33 9.02 4.88 16.08
CA MET A 33 8.44 4.51 14.79
C MET A 33 8.58 3.00 14.63
N SER A 34 7.47 2.31 14.39
CA SER A 34 7.45 0.86 14.15
C SER A 34 6.89 0.59 12.76
N LYS A 35 7.66 -0.11 11.93
CA LYS A 35 7.22 -0.53 10.59
C LYS A 35 6.76 -1.99 10.67
N PHE A 36 5.49 -2.23 10.33
CA PHE A 36 4.96 -3.58 10.23
C PHE A 36 5.32 -4.18 8.86
N THR A 37 6.54 -4.69 8.71
CA THR A 37 6.82 -5.64 7.62
C THR A 37 6.13 -6.95 7.98
N ASN A 38 4.89 -7.13 7.55
CA ASN A 38 4.13 -8.35 7.80
C ASN A 38 4.38 -9.34 6.64
N PRO A 39 5.02 -10.49 6.89
CA PRO A 39 5.17 -11.54 5.88
C PRO A 39 3.84 -11.93 5.22
N PHE A 40 2.73 -11.80 5.94
CA PHE A 40 1.38 -12.04 5.43
C PHE A 40 0.96 -11.06 4.32
N LEU A 41 1.36 -9.78 4.39
CA LEU A 41 1.05 -8.82 3.33
C LEU A 41 1.85 -9.11 2.06
N GLU A 42 3.11 -9.53 2.20
CA GLU A 42 3.91 -9.99 1.07
C GLU A 42 3.34 -11.29 0.47
N GLU A 43 2.84 -12.20 1.32
CA GLU A 43 2.15 -13.40 0.87
C GLU A 43 0.84 -13.08 0.13
N ILE A 44 0.08 -12.07 0.57
CA ILE A 44 -1.10 -11.57 -0.14
C ILE A 44 -0.71 -11.01 -1.51
N LYS A 45 0.31 -10.16 -1.60
CA LYS A 45 0.79 -9.62 -2.89
C LYS A 45 1.16 -10.76 -3.85
N GLU A 46 1.88 -11.76 -3.36
CA GLU A 46 2.27 -12.92 -4.16
C GLU A 46 1.07 -13.79 -4.57
N CYS A 47 0.06 -13.92 -3.71
CA CYS A 47 -1.19 -14.60 -4.05
C CYS A 47 -2.00 -13.83 -5.11
N GLN A 48 -2.09 -12.51 -4.99
CA GLN A 48 -2.81 -11.65 -5.95
C GLN A 48 -2.22 -11.74 -7.35
N LYS A 49 -0.88 -11.78 -7.48
CA LYS A 49 -0.19 -11.96 -8.76
C LYS A 49 -0.52 -13.28 -9.46
N ARG A 50 -0.96 -14.30 -8.71
CA ARG A 50 -1.32 -15.63 -9.24
C ARG A 50 -2.82 -15.82 -9.40
N ASP A 51 -3.64 -14.92 -8.84
CA ASP A 51 -5.09 -15.04 -8.89
C ASP A 51 -5.59 -14.68 -10.30
N GLN A 52 -6.11 -15.69 -10.99
CA GLN A 52 -6.53 -15.56 -12.39
C GLN A 52 -7.65 -14.53 -12.57
N LYS A 53 -8.55 -14.39 -11.60
CA LYS A 53 -9.67 -13.45 -11.66
C LYS A 53 -9.18 -12.00 -11.52
N LEU A 54 -8.19 -11.77 -10.66
CA LEU A 54 -7.51 -10.49 -10.54
C LEU A 54 -6.72 -10.15 -11.81
N ILE A 55 -5.96 -11.10 -12.35
CA ILE A 55 -5.23 -10.90 -13.62
C ILE A 55 -6.19 -10.51 -14.75
N GLU A 56 -7.30 -11.23 -14.91
CA GLU A 56 -8.32 -10.91 -15.92
C GLU A 56 -8.85 -9.49 -15.72
N LYS A 57 -9.23 -9.12 -14.50
CA LYS A 57 -9.73 -7.78 -14.21
C LYS A 57 -8.69 -6.69 -14.45
N VAL A 58 -7.41 -6.93 -14.14
CA VAL A 58 -6.30 -6.01 -14.48
C VAL A 58 -6.18 -5.82 -15.99
N VAL A 59 -6.35 -6.89 -16.78
CA VAL A 59 -6.40 -6.77 -18.25
C VAL A 59 -7.59 -5.91 -18.69
N HIS A 60 -8.76 -6.06 -18.07
CA HIS A 60 -9.93 -5.22 -18.37
C HIS A 60 -9.69 -3.74 -18.03
N VAL A 61 -9.01 -3.43 -16.92
CA VAL A 61 -8.58 -2.06 -16.57
C VAL A 61 -7.67 -1.50 -17.67
N ASN A 62 -6.68 -2.27 -18.10
CA ASN A 62 -5.72 -1.86 -19.14
C ASN A 62 -6.38 -1.66 -20.51
N GLU A 63 -7.45 -2.40 -20.81
CA GLU A 63 -8.27 -2.22 -22.00
C GLU A 63 -9.23 -1.02 -21.91
N GLY A 64 -9.28 -0.33 -20.76
CA GLY A 64 -10.16 0.82 -20.52
C GLY A 64 -11.62 0.44 -20.26
N LYS A 65 -11.89 -0.82 -19.90
CA LYS A 65 -13.22 -1.26 -19.50
C LYS A 65 -13.49 -0.84 -18.06
N GLU A 66 -14.73 -0.45 -17.78
CA GLU A 66 -15.16 -0.08 -16.44
C GLU A 66 -15.18 -1.31 -15.53
N VAL A 67 -14.47 -1.25 -14.42
CA VAL A 67 -14.43 -2.27 -13.37
C VAL A 67 -14.43 -1.60 -11.99
N ASP A 68 -14.90 -2.33 -10.99
CA ASP A 68 -15.15 -1.81 -9.64
C ASP A 68 -13.88 -1.43 -8.83
N PHE A 69 -12.68 -1.58 -9.40
CA PHE A 69 -11.40 -1.28 -8.75
C PHE A 69 -10.33 -0.92 -9.78
N GLY A 70 -9.37 -0.08 -9.38
CA GLY A 70 -8.27 0.39 -10.23
C GLY A 70 -6.94 -0.30 -9.90
N VAL A 71 -5.98 -0.20 -10.82
CA VAL A 71 -4.60 -0.67 -10.65
C VAL A 71 -3.73 0.55 -10.43
N ASP A 72 -2.85 0.50 -9.43
CA ASP A 72 -1.93 1.60 -9.15
C ASP A 72 -0.72 1.63 -10.10
N GLU A 73 0.18 2.60 -9.89
CA GLU A 73 1.38 2.81 -10.72
C GLU A 73 2.39 1.64 -10.60
N ASN A 74 2.27 0.85 -9.54
CA ASN A 74 3.12 -0.29 -9.22
C ASN A 74 2.54 -1.62 -9.71
N GLY A 75 1.34 -1.61 -10.32
CA GLY A 75 0.70 -2.79 -10.86
C GLY A 75 -0.01 -3.67 -9.81
N VAL A 76 -0.33 -3.10 -8.63
CA VAL A 76 -1.09 -3.74 -7.55
C VAL A 76 -2.50 -3.15 -7.44
#